data_AF-A0AAN8TFW7-F1
#
_entry.id   AF-A0AAN8TFW7-F1
#
_cell.length_a   1.000
_cell.length_b   1.000
_cell.length_c   1.000
_cell.angle_alpha   90.00
_cell.angle_beta   90.00
_cell.angle_gamma   90.00
#
_symmetry.space_group_name_H-M   'P 1'
#
loop_
_entity.id
_entity.type
_entity.pdbx_description
1 polymer ?
#
loop_
_entity_poly.entity_id
_entity_poly.type
_entity_poly.pdbx_seq_one_letter_code
_entity_poly.pdbx_strand_id
1 'polypeptide(L)'
;MSRSLQIGSNQRDRNEFSATPSIKNGNALRIINEYEKGDEVEVASQELGFIGSYYAATIICSTGDDYYRIKYKTLLTDDESEPLEDVFSAPEIRPVPPHQHETMSENGFRLYDMVDVFDNDGWWFGFISAKVGDEYYVYFPTTADNIAYPPHALRFHQEWSNGKWIFLPRQGKIFNLY
;
A
#
# COMPACT_ATOMS: atom_id res chain seq x y z
N MET A 1 -9.00 19.04 -12.55
CA MET A 1 -7.70 19.08 -13.25
C MET A 1 -6.90 17.90 -12.69
N SER A 2 -7.08 16.70 -13.24
CA SER A 2 -6.29 15.55 -12.83
C SER A 2 -4.90 15.72 -13.42
N ARG A 3 -3.89 15.84 -12.56
CA ARG A 3 -2.49 15.69 -12.97
C ARG A 3 -2.23 14.20 -13.01
N SER A 4 -2.12 13.62 -14.20
CA SER A 4 -1.45 12.32 -14.35
C SER A 4 -0.04 12.49 -13.81
N LEU A 5 0.27 11.81 -12.70
CA LEU A 5 1.62 11.72 -12.18
C LEU A 5 2.30 10.57 -12.91
N GLN A 6 3.14 10.91 -13.89
CA GLN A 6 4.02 9.96 -14.55
C GLN A 6 5.00 9.40 -13.51
N ILE A 7 4.94 8.09 -13.29
CA ILE A 7 5.99 7.35 -12.59
C ILE A 7 7.15 7.29 -13.57
N GLY A 8 8.08 8.23 -13.43
CA GLY A 8 9.28 8.25 -14.24
C GLY A 8 10.10 7.00 -13.96
N SER A 9 10.34 6.17 -14.98
CA SER A 9 11.24 5.03 -14.93
C SER A 9 12.68 5.51 -14.70
N ASN A 10 13.06 5.78 -13.45
CA ASN A 10 14.44 6.09 -13.13
C ASN A 10 15.23 4.78 -13.05
N GLN A 11 16.03 4.53 -14.10
CA GLN A 11 17.04 3.47 -14.11
C GLN A 11 17.90 3.58 -12.85
N ARG A 12 17.90 2.52 -12.04
CA ARG A 12 18.71 2.43 -10.83
C ARG A 12 20.19 2.40 -11.25
N ASP A 13 20.90 3.51 -11.07
CA ASP A 13 22.36 3.52 -11.08
C ASP A 13 22.87 2.70 -9.88
N ARG A 14 23.11 1.40 -10.09
CA ARG A 14 23.78 0.53 -9.13
C ARG A 14 25.29 0.66 -9.32
N ASN A 15 25.90 1.63 -8.64
CA ASN A 15 27.31 1.56 -8.27
C ASN A 15 27.53 2.24 -6.91
N GLU A 16 28.40 1.61 -6.11
CA GLU A 16 28.76 1.91 -4.71
C GLU A 16 27.77 1.52 -3.61
N PHE A 17 27.94 0.31 -3.06
CA PHE A 17 28.31 0.19 -1.65
C PHE A 17 29.12 -1.10 -1.44
N SER A 18 30.35 -0.91 -0.98
CA SER A 18 31.35 -1.93 -0.72
C SER A 18 30.99 -2.80 0.49
N ALA A 19 31.41 -4.07 0.41
CA ALA A 19 31.20 -5.11 1.40
C ALA A 19 31.64 -4.73 2.83
N THR A 20 30.81 -5.07 3.83
CA THR A 20 31.24 -5.33 5.21
C THR A 20 30.39 -6.46 5.85
N PRO A 21 30.92 -7.15 6.89
CA PRO A 21 30.81 -8.60 6.99
C PRO A 21 29.57 -9.15 7.71
N SER A 22 29.26 -10.40 7.37
CA SER A 22 28.21 -11.25 7.91
C SER A 22 28.24 -11.35 9.45
N ILE A 23 27.17 -10.91 10.10
CA ILE A 23 26.83 -11.33 11.46
C ILE A 23 25.80 -12.46 11.34
N LYS A 24 26.24 -13.70 11.58
CA LYS A 24 25.35 -14.82 11.83
C LYS A 24 24.87 -14.71 13.28
N ASN A 25 23.60 -14.38 13.50
CA ASN A 25 22.93 -14.65 14.78
C ASN A 25 21.41 -14.76 14.60
N GLY A 26 20.89 -15.94 14.97
CA GLY A 26 19.48 -16.19 15.27
C GLY A 26 18.59 -16.48 14.07
N ASN A 27 18.14 -17.73 13.95
CA ASN A 27 16.98 -18.10 13.14
C ASN A 27 15.71 -17.44 13.72
N ALA A 28 15.50 -16.15 13.46
CA ALA A 28 14.15 -15.64 13.32
C ALA A 28 13.68 -16.19 11.98
N LEU A 29 12.82 -17.21 11.99
CA LEU A 29 12.11 -17.63 10.79
C LEU A 29 11.36 -16.39 10.30
N ARG A 30 11.92 -15.71 9.29
CA ARG A 30 11.16 -14.74 8.53
C ARG A 30 10.07 -15.57 7.87
N ILE A 31 8.83 -15.41 8.33
CA ILE A 31 7.68 -15.88 7.58
C ILE A 31 7.60 -14.94 6.37
N ILE A 32 8.42 -15.25 5.36
CA ILE A 32 8.25 -14.68 4.03
C ILE A 32 7.03 -15.37 3.44
N ASN A 33 6.06 -14.59 2.98
CA ASN A 33 5.06 -15.15 2.11
C ASN A 33 5.76 -15.53 0.82
N GLU A 34 5.65 -16.79 0.43
CA GLU A 34 5.99 -17.21 -0.92
C GLU A 34 4.78 -16.90 -1.81
N TYR A 35 5.01 -16.12 -2.87
CA TYR A 35 3.99 -15.78 -3.84
C TYR A 35 4.16 -16.62 -5.10
N GLU A 36 3.06 -17.10 -5.66
CA GLU A 36 3.04 -17.87 -6.90
C GLU A 36 2.66 -16.99 -8.10
N LYS A 37 3.03 -17.45 -9.30
CA LYS A 37 2.64 -16.77 -10.54
C LYS A 37 1.11 -16.74 -10.64
N GLY A 38 0.57 -15.55 -10.86
CA GLY A 38 -0.87 -15.31 -10.96
C GLY A 38 -1.51 -14.83 -9.67
N ASP A 39 -0.79 -14.85 -8.54
CA ASP A 39 -1.30 -14.30 -7.30
C ASP A 39 -1.60 -12.80 -7.45
N GLU A 40 -2.76 -12.40 -6.94
CA GLU A 40 -3.14 -11.00 -6.84
C GLU A 40 -2.58 -10.41 -5.55
N VAL A 41 -1.94 -9.26 -5.68
CA VAL A 41 -1.22 -8.61 -4.59
C VAL A 41 -1.43 -7.10 -4.64
N GLU A 42 -1.08 -6.42 -3.55
CA GLU A 42 -0.84 -4.99 -3.52
C GLU A 42 0.63 -4.72 -3.25
N VAL A 43 1.22 -3.74 -3.96
CA VAL A 43 2.61 -3.31 -3.76
C VAL A 43 2.66 -1.92 -3.12
N ALA A 44 3.46 -1.77 -2.07
CA ALA A 44 3.64 -0.51 -1.36
C ALA A 44 4.75 0.32 -2.01
N SER A 45 4.47 1.55 -2.41
CA SER A 45 5.50 2.42 -2.98
C SER A 45 6.40 3.02 -1.89
N GLN A 46 7.71 3.00 -2.12
CA GLN A 46 8.74 3.67 -1.31
C GLN A 46 9.21 4.99 -1.96
N GLU A 47 8.69 5.33 -3.13
CA GLU A 47 9.07 6.54 -3.84
C GLU A 47 8.50 7.78 -3.16
N LEU A 48 9.32 8.82 -3.01
CA LEU A 48 8.88 10.09 -2.44
C LEU A 48 7.70 10.65 -3.23
N GLY A 49 6.64 11.04 -2.53
CA GLY A 49 5.37 11.45 -3.14
C GLY A 49 4.36 10.31 -3.31
N PHE A 50 4.81 9.05 -3.26
CA PHE A 50 3.95 7.86 -3.31
C PHE A 50 4.00 7.02 -2.02
N ILE A 51 4.80 7.41 -1.03
CA ILE A 51 4.83 6.77 0.28
C ILE A 51 3.41 6.76 0.88
N GLY A 52 2.97 5.58 1.34
CA GLY A 52 1.62 5.37 1.88
C GLY A 52 0.58 4.98 0.83
N SER A 53 0.99 4.76 -0.42
CA SER A 53 0.14 4.21 -1.48
C SER A 53 0.38 2.72 -1.71
N TYR A 54 -0.69 2.02 -2.08
CA TYR A 54 -0.69 0.61 -2.44
C TYR A 54 -1.34 0.42 -3.81
N TYR A 55 -0.63 -0.23 -4.74
CA TYR A 55 -1.12 -0.44 -6.09
C TYR A 55 -1.43 -1.91 -6.34
N ALA A 56 -2.56 -2.18 -6.97
CA ALA A 56 -2.98 -3.54 -7.29
C ALA A 56 -2.12 -4.11 -8.42
N ALA A 57 -1.64 -5.34 -8.24
CA ALA A 57 -0.75 -6.00 -9.17
C ALA A 57 -0.97 -7.52 -9.19
N THR A 58 -0.30 -8.20 -10.13
CA THR A 58 -0.25 -9.65 -10.26
C THR A 58 1.19 -10.13 -10.33
N ILE A 59 1.50 -11.21 -9.63
CA ILE A 59 2.84 -11.82 -9.63
C ILE A 59 3.09 -12.51 -10.98
N ILE A 60 4.20 -12.15 -11.64
CA ILE A 60 4.62 -12.78 -12.91
C ILE A 60 5.56 -13.96 -12.63
N CYS A 61 6.57 -13.74 -11.80
CA CYS A 61 7.52 -14.75 -11.37
C CYS A 61 8.39 -14.24 -10.21
N SER A 62 8.99 -15.17 -9.46
CA SER A 62 10.13 -14.85 -8.59
C SER A 62 11.37 -14.62 -9.45
N THR A 63 12.18 -13.63 -9.06
CA THR A 63 13.49 -13.35 -9.66
C THR A 63 14.66 -13.89 -8.82
N GLY A 64 14.37 -14.63 -7.74
CA GLY A 64 15.35 -15.05 -6.72
C GLY A 64 15.52 -14.01 -5.59
N ASP A 65 16.19 -14.42 -4.52
CA ASP A 65 16.55 -13.58 -3.36
C ASP A 65 15.37 -12.81 -2.71
N ASP A 66 14.19 -13.43 -2.64
CA ASP A 66 12.94 -12.83 -2.14
C ASP A 66 12.43 -11.63 -2.96
N TYR A 67 12.78 -11.55 -4.25
CA TYR A 67 12.24 -10.57 -5.19
C TYR A 67 11.24 -11.20 -6.16
N TYR A 68 10.27 -10.39 -6.56
CA TYR A 68 9.22 -10.77 -7.50
C TYR A 68 9.06 -9.71 -8.58
N ARG A 69 8.92 -10.18 -9.83
CA ARG A 69 8.45 -9.35 -10.92
C ARG A 69 6.92 -9.33 -10.88
N ILE A 70 6.36 -8.13 -10.87
CA ILE A 70 4.91 -7.91 -10.84
C ILE A 70 4.46 -7.18 -12.10
N LYS A 71 3.16 -7.28 -12.37
CA LYS A 71 2.46 -6.49 -13.37
C LYS A 71 1.37 -5.68 -12.69
N TYR A 72 1.38 -4.36 -12.84
CA TYR A 72 0.31 -3.52 -12.30
C TYR A 72 -1.01 -3.79 -13.03
N LYS A 73 -2.12 -3.63 -12.32
CA LYS A 73 -3.47 -3.75 -12.89
C LYS A 73 -3.97 -2.45 -13.50
N THR A 74 -3.54 -1.32 -12.96
CA THR A 74 -4.07 0.01 -13.29
C THR A 74 -3.01 0.93 -13.91
N LEU A 75 -1.73 0.74 -13.59
CA LEU A 75 -0.63 1.55 -14.14
C LEU A 75 -0.16 1.00 -15.49
N LEU A 76 0.05 1.90 -16.45
CA LEU A 76 0.53 1.61 -17.80
C LEU A 76 1.94 2.14 -18.03
N THR A 77 2.58 1.68 -19.09
CA THR A 77 3.81 2.26 -19.64
C THR A 77 3.60 3.72 -20.07
N ASP A 78 4.70 4.47 -20.26
CA ASP A 78 4.66 5.88 -20.68
C ASP A 78 3.91 6.11 -22.01
N ASP A 79 3.92 5.11 -22.90
CA ASP A 79 3.20 5.13 -24.17
C ASP A 79 1.78 4.54 -24.08
N GLU A 80 1.33 4.21 -22.86
CA GLU A 80 0.03 3.63 -22.52
C GLU A 80 -0.30 2.33 -23.28
N SER A 81 0.72 1.66 -23.84
CA SER A 81 0.53 0.50 -24.72
C SER A 81 0.30 -0.81 -23.96
N GLU A 82 0.88 -0.93 -22.77
CA GLU A 82 0.75 -2.12 -21.93
C GLU A 82 0.82 -1.79 -20.43
N PRO A 83 0.34 -2.69 -19.54
CA PRO A 83 0.48 -2.48 -18.12
C PRO A 83 1.94 -2.51 -17.67
N LEU A 84 2.31 -1.59 -16.80
CA LEU A 84 3.65 -1.43 -16.27
C LEU A 84 4.07 -2.69 -15.48
N GLU A 85 5.34 -3.04 -15.58
CA GLU A 85 5.93 -4.15 -14.83
C GLU A 85 7.15 -3.65 -14.04
N ASP A 86 7.31 -4.18 -12.82
CA ASP A 86 8.39 -3.77 -11.91
C ASP A 86 8.88 -4.93 -11.06
N VAL A 87 9.98 -4.72 -10.33
CA VAL A 87 10.56 -5.72 -9.42
C VAL A 87 10.60 -5.18 -8.00
N PHE A 88 9.90 -5.88 -7.11
CA PHE A 88 9.74 -5.57 -5.70
C PHE A 88 10.31 -6.67 -4.80
N SER A 89 10.75 -6.29 -3.61
CA SER A 89 11.12 -7.24 -2.56
C SER A 89 9.88 -7.76 -1.83
N ALA A 90 9.93 -8.98 -1.30
CA ALA A 90 8.80 -9.60 -0.60
C ALA A 90 8.17 -8.72 0.51
N PRO A 91 8.92 -7.93 1.31
CA PRO A 91 8.34 -7.03 2.31
C PRO A 91 7.50 -5.87 1.76
N GLU A 92 7.71 -5.48 0.49
CA GLU A 92 6.94 -4.42 -0.18
C GLU A 92 5.65 -4.94 -0.81
N ILE A 93 5.45 -6.27 -0.80
CA ILE A 93 4.31 -6.96 -1.40
C ILE A 93 3.44 -7.52 -0.28
N ARG A 94 2.15 -7.27 -0.36
CA ARG A 94 1.13 -7.89 0.50
C ARG A 94 0.04 -8.56 -0.34
N PRO A 95 -0.68 -9.57 0.17
CA PRO A 95 -1.87 -10.08 -0.49
C PRO A 95 -2.91 -8.97 -0.74
N VAL A 96 -3.97 -9.26 -1.48
CA VAL A 96 -5.14 -8.37 -1.51
C VAL A 96 -5.84 -8.41 -0.13
N PRO A 97 -6.19 -7.26 0.47
CA PRO A 97 -6.89 -7.24 1.75
C PRO A 97 -8.29 -7.89 1.63
N PRO A 98 -8.74 -8.61 2.68
CA PRO A 98 -10.04 -9.26 2.68
C PRO A 98 -11.17 -8.25 2.52
N HIS A 99 -12.25 -8.67 1.86
CA HIS A 99 -13.40 -7.83 1.59
C HIS A 99 -13.99 -7.23 2.88
N GLN A 100 -14.21 -5.92 2.85
CA GLN A 100 -14.56 -5.14 4.03
C GLN A 100 -16.05 -5.07 4.35
N HIS A 101 -16.87 -5.83 3.62
CA HIS A 101 -18.31 -5.93 3.92
C HIS A 101 -18.55 -6.40 5.37
N GLU A 102 -17.61 -7.13 5.96
CA GLU A 102 -17.67 -7.55 7.37
C GLU A 102 -17.27 -6.44 8.36
N THR A 103 -16.58 -5.39 7.91
CA THR A 103 -16.02 -4.33 8.78
C THR A 103 -16.72 -2.98 8.66
N MET A 104 -17.51 -2.76 7.60
CA MET A 104 -18.40 -1.60 7.52
C MET A 104 -19.43 -1.69 8.64
N SER A 105 -19.14 -1.02 9.76
CA SER A 105 -20.15 -0.80 10.79
C SER A 105 -21.36 -0.17 10.12
N GLU A 106 -22.57 -0.54 10.52
CA GLU A 106 -23.85 0.00 10.01
C GLU A 106 -23.88 1.56 9.98
N ASN A 107 -22.94 2.21 10.68
CA ASN A 107 -22.82 3.65 10.85
C ASN A 107 -21.74 4.33 9.96
N GLY A 108 -21.12 3.62 9.02
CA GLY A 108 -20.07 4.16 8.15
C GLY A 108 -18.74 4.47 8.87
N PHE A 109 -17.91 5.32 8.28
CA PHE A 109 -16.64 5.76 8.88
C PHE A 109 -16.84 6.83 9.95
N ARG A 110 -15.96 6.87 10.95
CA ARG A 110 -15.95 7.83 12.07
C ARG A 110 -14.72 8.71 12.02
N LEU A 111 -14.79 9.84 12.72
CA LEU A 111 -13.65 10.74 12.91
C LEU A 111 -12.43 9.95 13.45
N TYR A 112 -11.28 10.18 12.84
CA TYR A 112 -9.99 9.52 13.09
C TYR A 112 -9.91 8.02 12.75
N ASP A 113 -10.92 7.44 12.08
CA ASP A 113 -10.75 6.12 11.49
C ASP A 113 -9.62 6.17 10.45
N MET A 114 -8.75 5.16 10.49
CA MET A 114 -7.72 4.95 9.49
C MET A 114 -8.35 4.30 8.26
N VAL A 115 -8.09 4.88 7.10
CA VAL A 115 -8.69 4.49 5.83
C VAL A 115 -7.64 4.44 4.73
N ASP A 116 -7.88 3.63 3.72
CA ASP A 116 -7.26 3.84 2.41
C ASP A 116 -8.30 4.45 1.47
N VAL A 117 -7.88 5.41 0.66
CA VAL A 117 -8.69 6.05 -0.37
C VAL A 117 -8.22 5.61 -1.75
N PHE A 118 -9.14 5.18 -2.61
CA PHE A 118 -8.81 4.89 -4.00
C PHE A 118 -8.75 6.20 -4.80
N ASP A 119 -7.53 6.62 -5.15
CA ASP A 119 -7.25 7.80 -5.96
C ASP A 119 -5.94 7.61 -6.74
N ASN A 120 -5.81 8.24 -7.91
CA ASN A 120 -4.65 8.09 -8.82
C ASN A 120 -4.21 6.63 -8.98
N ASP A 121 -5.16 5.76 -9.31
CA ASP A 121 -4.94 4.34 -9.64
C ASP A 121 -4.42 3.45 -8.49
N GLY A 122 -4.37 3.97 -7.25
CA GLY A 122 -3.90 3.28 -6.07
C GLY A 122 -4.73 3.56 -4.81
N TRP A 123 -4.44 2.82 -3.74
CA TRP A 123 -5.03 2.99 -2.41
C TRP A 123 -4.09 3.80 -1.51
N TRP A 124 -4.56 4.94 -1.00
CA TRP A 124 -3.75 5.90 -0.24
C TRP A 124 -4.15 5.96 1.22
N PHE A 125 -3.20 5.71 2.11
CA PHE A 125 -3.42 5.77 3.55
C PHE A 125 -3.73 7.19 4.04
N GLY A 126 -4.76 7.31 4.87
CA GLY A 126 -5.15 8.56 5.52
C GLY A 126 -6.07 8.35 6.72
N PHE A 127 -6.56 9.47 7.26
CA PHE A 127 -7.45 9.50 8.42
C PHE A 127 -8.70 10.32 8.11
N ILE A 128 -9.87 9.85 8.56
CA ILE A 128 -11.09 10.66 8.50
C ILE A 128 -10.91 11.90 9.38
N SER A 129 -11.02 13.08 8.80
CA SER A 129 -10.86 14.38 9.47
C SER A 129 -12.20 15.10 9.68
N ALA A 130 -13.21 14.82 8.84
CA ALA A 130 -14.56 15.32 8.98
C ALA A 130 -15.54 14.51 8.11
N LYS A 131 -16.84 14.72 8.35
CA LYS A 131 -17.92 14.29 7.46
C LYS A 131 -18.83 15.49 7.19
N VAL A 132 -19.09 15.80 5.93
CA VAL A 132 -19.99 16.89 5.52
C VAL A 132 -20.97 16.34 4.49
N GLY A 133 -22.26 16.29 4.85
CA GLY A 133 -23.25 15.59 4.04
C GLY A 133 -22.89 14.11 3.89
N ASP A 134 -22.76 13.66 2.64
CA ASP A 134 -22.41 12.28 2.29
C ASP A 134 -20.90 12.08 2.03
N GLU A 135 -20.10 13.16 2.05
CA GLU A 135 -18.66 13.09 1.80
C GLU A 135 -17.86 12.97 3.09
N TYR A 136 -16.78 12.21 3.00
CA TYR A 136 -15.77 12.04 4.04
C TYR A 136 -14.53 12.83 3.67
N TYR A 137 -14.09 13.73 4.54
CA TYR A 137 -12.81 14.39 4.40
C TYR A 137 -11.72 13.49 4.96
N VAL A 138 -10.66 13.29 4.18
CA VAL A 138 -9.51 12.45 4.53
C VAL A 138 -8.26 13.30 4.57
N TYR A 139 -7.57 13.26 5.71
CA TYR A 139 -6.27 13.87 5.91
C TYR A 139 -5.16 12.89 5.54
N PHE A 140 -4.27 13.32 4.64
CA PHE A 140 -3.11 12.54 4.20
C PHE A 140 -1.86 13.00 4.95
N PRO A 141 -1.28 12.18 5.84
CA PRO A 141 -0.16 12.61 6.70
C PRO A 141 1.14 12.90 5.93
N THR A 142 1.31 12.31 4.75
CA THR A 142 2.52 12.46 3.93
C THR A 142 2.55 13.77 3.16
N THR A 143 1.40 14.29 2.73
CA THR A 143 1.28 15.53 1.96
C THR A 143 0.65 16.69 2.76
N ALA A 144 0.08 16.41 3.92
CA ALA A 144 -0.74 17.31 4.74
C ALA A 144 -2.02 17.82 4.04
N ASP A 145 -2.44 17.16 2.96
CA ASP A 145 -3.68 17.48 2.27
C ASP A 145 -4.90 16.99 3.05
N ASN A 146 -6.04 17.66 2.83
CA ASN A 146 -7.33 17.25 3.37
C ASN A 146 -8.41 17.35 2.28
N ILE A 147 -8.85 16.21 1.77
CA ILE A 147 -9.66 16.11 0.54
C ILE A 147 -10.95 15.34 0.81
N ALA A 148 -12.05 15.76 0.19
CA ALA A 148 -13.35 15.11 0.31
C ALA A 148 -13.47 13.94 -0.68
N TYR A 149 -13.97 12.80 -0.20
CA TYR A 149 -14.23 11.60 -1.00
C TYR A 149 -15.60 11.00 -0.70
N PRO A 150 -16.25 10.39 -1.70
CA PRO A 150 -17.50 9.67 -1.51
C PRO A 150 -17.25 8.30 -0.85
N PRO A 151 -18.21 7.73 -0.09
CA PRO A 151 -17.99 6.54 0.74
C PRO A 151 -17.44 5.31 0.00
N HIS A 152 -17.78 5.15 -1.29
CA HIS A 152 -17.36 4.01 -2.11
C HIS A 152 -15.88 4.07 -2.54
N ALA A 153 -15.24 5.23 -2.42
CA ALA A 153 -13.80 5.39 -2.66
C ALA A 153 -12.97 5.04 -1.43
N LEU A 154 -13.58 4.80 -0.27
CA LEU A 154 -12.87 4.52 0.98
C LEU A 154 -12.99 3.06 1.36
N ARG A 155 -11.95 2.58 2.03
CA ARG A 155 -11.91 1.29 2.72
C ARG A 155 -11.19 1.49 4.06
N PHE A 156 -11.50 0.72 5.10
CA PHE A 156 -10.71 0.71 6.33
C PHE A 156 -9.28 0.30 6.04
N HIS A 157 -8.32 1.02 6.60
CA HIS A 157 -6.92 0.64 6.46
C HIS A 157 -6.65 -0.67 7.21
N GLN A 158 -5.92 -1.57 6.56
CA GLN A 158 -5.45 -2.83 7.13
C GLN A 158 -3.96 -2.97 6.89
N GLU A 159 -3.25 -3.47 7.88
CA GLU A 159 -1.83 -3.77 7.77
C GLU A 159 -1.63 -5.28 7.58
N TRP A 160 -0.65 -5.62 6.75
CA TRP A 160 -0.22 -7.01 6.57
C TRP A 160 1.02 -7.25 7.43
N SER A 161 0.90 -8.10 8.45
CA SER A 161 2.00 -8.37 9.38
C SER A 161 2.01 -9.83 9.81
N ASN A 162 3.19 -10.46 9.74
CA ASN A 162 3.40 -11.85 10.18
C ASN A 162 2.39 -12.85 9.61
N GLY A 163 2.10 -12.76 8.31
CA GLY A 163 1.18 -13.67 7.63
C GLY A 163 -0.30 -13.44 7.93
N LYS A 164 -0.67 -12.28 8.51
CA LYS A 164 -2.06 -11.97 8.89
C LYS A 164 -2.43 -10.52 8.60
N TRP A 165 -3.69 -10.31 8.25
CA TRP A 165 -4.30 -8.99 8.21
C TRP A 165 -4.67 -8.52 9.62
N ILE A 166 -4.28 -7.29 9.95
CA ILE A 166 -4.61 -6.66 11.22
C ILE A 166 -5.25 -5.29 11.00
N PHE A 167 -6.23 -4.97 11.84
CA PHE A 167 -6.72 -3.61 11.97
C PHE A 167 -5.91 -2.91 13.06
N LEU A 168 -5.39 -1.73 12.75
CA LEU A 168 -4.80 -0.89 13.77
C LEU A 168 -5.90 -0.37 14.70
N PRO A 169 -5.65 -0.33 16.03
CA PRO A 169 -6.63 0.18 16.97
C PRO A 169 -6.93 1.65 16.66
N ARG A 170 -8.21 2.01 16.65
CA ARG A 170 -8.66 3.41 16.61
C ARG A 170 -7.87 4.21 17.65
N GLN A 171 -7.37 5.40 17.29
CA GLN A 171 -6.54 6.23 18.17
C GLN A 171 -7.09 6.40 19.60
N GLY A 172 -8.41 6.35 19.79
CA GLY A 172 -9.05 6.34 21.12
C GLY A 172 -8.67 5.17 22.05
N LYS A 173 -7.99 4.12 21.56
CA LYS A 173 -7.40 3.06 22.40
C LYS A 173 -5.88 3.18 22.60
N ILE A 174 -5.19 4.00 21.80
CA ILE A 174 -3.74 4.21 21.92
C ILE A 174 -3.43 5.17 23.09
N PHE A 175 -4.35 6.08 23.41
CA PHE A 175 -4.18 7.06 24.51
C PHE A 175 -4.54 6.57 25.92
N ASN A 176 -4.84 5.28 26.13
CA ASN A 176 -5.09 4.72 27.47
C ASN A 176 -3.85 4.01 28.08
N LEU A 177 -2.64 4.39 27.65
CA LEU A 177 -1.40 3.92 28.23
C LEU A 177 -0.68 5.05 28.98
N TYR A 178 -1.33 5.60 30.00
CA TYR A 178 -0.70 6.30 31.13
C TYR A 178 -1.57 6.13 32.38
#